data_AF-A0A3S1KRJ9-F1
#
_entry.id   AF-A0A3S1KRJ9-F1
#
_cell.length_a   1.000
_cell.length_b   1.000
_cell.length_c   1.000
_cell.angle_alpha   90.00
_cell.angle_beta   90.00
_cell.angle_gamma   90.00
#
_symmetry.space_group_name_H-M   'P 1'
#
loop_
_entity.id
_entity.type
_entity.pdbx_description
1 polymer ?
#
loop_
_entity_poly.entity_id
_entity_poly.type
_entity_poly.pdbx_seq_one_letter_code
_entity_poly.pdbx_strand_id
1 'polypeptide(L)'
;MAAISAAAPFVARDRDLRNRALVRGWLYVVLLVLFVLVLVGGATRLTESGLSITEWKPIHGIIPPLNDAEWQEEFQRYQQIPQYAELNKGMSIEAFKSIFWWEWVHRILARGVGVVFAVPLVFFWATRRIERGLRPKLSGILLLGGLQGAIGWWMVASGLVDRVSVSQYRLATHLTLAALI
;
A
#
# COMPACT_ATOMS: atom_id res chain seq x y z
N MET A 1 41.85 30.72 -28.26
CA MET A 1 40.53 30.19 -28.67
C MET A 1 40.33 28.84 -27.99
N ALA A 2 39.46 28.76 -26.98
CA ALA A 2 39.11 27.48 -26.36
C ALA A 2 38.21 26.70 -27.32
N ALA A 3 38.68 25.56 -27.82
CA ALA A 3 37.85 24.64 -28.59
C ALA A 3 36.72 24.13 -27.68
N ILE A 4 35.49 24.57 -27.93
CA ILE A 4 34.31 24.01 -27.28
C ILE A 4 34.23 22.55 -27.77
N SER A 5 34.58 21.61 -26.89
CA SER A 5 34.62 20.19 -27.22
C SER A 5 33.21 19.68 -27.50
N ALA A 6 32.96 19.26 -28.74
CA ALA A 6 31.69 18.67 -29.19
C ALA A 6 31.31 17.38 -28.41
N ALA A 7 32.25 16.79 -27.64
CA ALA A 7 31.99 15.62 -26.80
C ALA A 7 31.19 15.93 -25.52
N ALA A 8 31.31 17.15 -24.97
CA ALA A 8 30.62 17.55 -23.74
C ALA A 8 29.06 17.50 -23.85
N PRO A 9 28.42 18.01 -24.92
CA PRO A 9 26.97 17.89 -25.07
C PRO A 9 26.49 16.44 -25.29
N PHE A 10 27.30 15.58 -25.90
CA PHE A 10 26.98 14.15 -26.07
C PHE A 10 26.97 13.42 -24.73
N VAL A 11 28.02 13.59 -23.91
CA VAL A 11 28.11 12.98 -22.56
C VAL A 11 26.98 13.44 -21.63
N ALA A 12 26.60 14.71 -21.71
CA ALA A 12 25.46 15.23 -20.95
C ALA A 12 24.14 14.57 -21.36
N ARG A 13 23.90 14.42 -22.67
CA ARG A 13 22.73 13.75 -23.22
C ARG A 13 22.65 12.27 -22.81
N ASP A 14 23.76 11.55 -22.87
CA ASP A 14 23.81 10.14 -22.47
C ASP A 14 23.50 9.95 -20.98
N ARG A 15 24.02 10.84 -20.13
CA ARG A 15 23.71 10.85 -18.70
C ARG A 15 22.21 11.08 -18.45
N ASP A 16 21.59 11.99 -19.18
CA ASP A 16 20.16 12.29 -19.04
C ASP A 16 19.30 11.12 -19.52
N LEU A 17 19.64 10.47 -20.64
CA LEU A 17 18.98 9.26 -21.12
C LEU A 17 19.07 8.12 -20.10
N ARG A 18 20.25 7.92 -19.51
CA ARG A 18 20.45 6.92 -18.46
C ARG A 18 19.63 7.22 -17.21
N ASN A 19 19.60 8.47 -16.76
CA ASN A 19 18.78 8.88 -15.60
C ASN A 19 17.29 8.64 -15.87
N ARG A 20 16.80 8.99 -17.07
CA ARG A 20 15.42 8.70 -17.49
C ARG A 20 15.12 7.20 -17.49
N ALA A 21 16.06 6.37 -17.94
CA ALA A 21 15.90 4.92 -17.93
C ALA A 21 15.79 4.36 -16.50
N LEU A 22 16.62 4.85 -15.56
CA LEU A 22 16.56 4.45 -14.15
C LEU A 22 15.23 4.87 -13.49
N VAL A 23 14.80 6.11 -13.70
CA VAL A 23 13.52 6.62 -13.17
C VAL A 23 12.36 5.81 -13.76
N ARG A 24 12.37 5.52 -15.08
CA ARG A 24 11.34 4.70 -15.72
C ARG A 24 11.31 3.27 -15.19
N GLY A 25 12.46 2.64 -15.00
CA GLY A 25 12.55 1.30 -14.41
C GLY A 25 11.96 1.26 -13.00
N TRP A 26 12.29 2.25 -12.16
CA TRP A 26 11.67 2.40 -10.84
C TRP A 26 10.16 2.57 -10.91
N LEU A 27 9.64 3.43 -11.80
CA LEU A 27 8.20 3.62 -11.96
C LEU A 27 7.48 2.35 -12.45
N TYR A 28 8.12 1.52 -13.28
CA TYR A 28 7.56 0.21 -13.64
C TYR A 28 7.51 -0.76 -12.46
N VAL A 29 8.52 -0.75 -11.58
CA VAL A 29 8.48 -1.53 -10.33
C VAL A 29 7.32 -1.06 -9.45
N VAL A 30 7.16 0.26 -9.27
CA VAL A 30 6.02 0.83 -8.52
C VAL A 30 4.69 0.36 -9.11
N LEU A 31 4.53 0.46 -10.44
CA LEU A 31 3.30 0.05 -11.13
C LEU A 31 3.00 -1.44 -10.92
N LEU A 32 4.01 -2.30 -11.00
CA LEU A 32 3.86 -3.74 -10.75
C LEU A 32 3.40 -4.00 -9.31
N VAL A 33 4.00 -3.34 -8.32
CA VAL A 33 3.60 -3.50 -6.91
C VAL A 33 2.18 -2.99 -6.68
N LEU A 34 1.79 -1.85 -7.28
CA LEU A 34 0.43 -1.34 -7.23
C LEU A 34 -0.58 -2.30 -7.86
N PHE A 35 -0.24 -2.91 -9.00
CA PHE A 35 -1.09 -3.92 -9.63
C PHE A 35 -1.32 -5.13 -8.70
N VAL A 36 -0.25 -5.67 -8.11
CA VAL A 36 -0.36 -6.75 -7.11
C VAL A 36 -1.19 -6.31 -5.90
N LEU A 37 -0.98 -5.09 -5.41
CA LEU A 37 -1.73 -4.54 -4.27
C LEU A 37 -3.24 -4.50 -4.56
N VAL A 38 -3.65 -4.09 -5.75
CA VAL A 38 -5.05 -4.07 -6.19
C VAL A 38 -5.62 -5.49 -6.26
N LEU A 39 -4.89 -6.45 -6.82
CA LEU A 39 -5.35 -7.84 -6.88
C LEU A 39 -5.53 -8.46 -5.48
N VAL A 40 -4.56 -8.27 -4.59
CA VAL A 40 -4.63 -8.77 -3.20
C VAL A 40 -5.73 -8.05 -2.41
N GLY A 41 -5.93 -6.76 -2.65
CA GLY A 41 -7.06 -6.01 -2.06
C GLY A 41 -8.42 -6.51 -2.55
N GLY A 42 -8.51 -6.82 -3.85
CA GLY A 42 -9.69 -7.47 -4.43
C GLY A 42 -9.97 -8.84 -3.80
N ALA A 43 -8.94 -9.68 -3.64
CA ALA A 43 -9.04 -10.96 -2.95
C ALA A 43 -9.55 -10.77 -1.51
N THR A 44 -8.93 -9.87 -0.73
CA THR A 44 -9.32 -9.53 0.65
C THR A 44 -10.79 -9.14 0.76
N ARG A 45 -11.33 -8.43 -0.25
CA ARG A 45 -12.74 -8.06 -0.31
C ARG A 45 -13.65 -9.25 -0.62
N LEU A 46 -13.25 -10.09 -1.59
CA LEU A 46 -14.03 -11.25 -2.05
C LEU A 46 -14.04 -12.39 -1.01
N THR A 47 -12.99 -12.50 -0.20
CA THR A 47 -12.88 -13.46 0.92
C THR A 47 -13.39 -12.88 2.25
N GLU A 48 -14.04 -11.72 2.22
CA GLU A 48 -14.59 -10.99 3.39
C GLU A 48 -13.57 -10.77 4.53
N SER A 49 -12.29 -10.72 4.18
CA SER A 49 -11.19 -10.72 5.14
C SER A 49 -10.88 -9.34 5.72
N GLY A 50 -11.44 -8.26 5.15
CA GLY A 50 -11.08 -6.87 5.47
C GLY A 50 -11.42 -6.35 6.87
N LEU A 51 -11.86 -7.21 7.80
CA LEU A 51 -12.16 -6.88 9.20
C LEU A 51 -11.50 -7.85 10.20
N SER A 52 -10.63 -8.75 9.72
CA SER A 52 -9.92 -9.73 10.55
C SER A 52 -8.86 -9.09 11.47
N ILE A 53 -8.31 -7.93 11.12
CA ILE A 53 -7.36 -7.15 11.92
C ILE A 53 -8.06 -5.90 12.44
N THR A 54 -8.52 -5.98 13.69
CA THR A 54 -9.36 -4.96 14.32
C THR A 54 -8.58 -3.76 14.83
N GLU A 55 -7.29 -3.92 15.09
CA GLU A 55 -6.43 -2.84 15.58
C GLU A 55 -5.67 -2.13 14.46
N TRP A 56 -5.59 -0.80 14.57
CA TRP A 56 -4.72 -0.01 13.71
C TRP A 56 -3.39 0.26 14.40
N LYS A 57 -2.40 -0.58 14.10
CA LYS A 57 -1.01 -0.43 14.51
C LYS A 57 -0.14 -0.09 13.27
N PRO A 58 0.14 1.19 12.98
CA PRO A 58 0.84 1.59 11.74
C PRO A 58 2.26 1.04 11.66
N ILE A 59 2.97 1.07 12.79
CA ILE A 59 4.38 0.67 12.92
C ILE A 59 4.47 -0.77 13.43
N HIS A 60 3.83 -1.08 14.56
CA HIS A 60 3.95 -2.40 15.20
C HIS A 60 3.14 -3.51 14.52
N GLY A 61 2.13 -3.18 13.71
CA GLY A 61 1.29 -4.16 13.02
C GLY A 61 1.91 -4.77 11.76
N ILE A 62 3.23 -4.62 11.58
CA ILE A 62 3.99 -5.27 10.49
C ILE A 62 4.28 -6.73 10.83
N ILE A 63 4.52 -7.04 12.09
CA ILE A 63 4.83 -8.39 12.55
C ILE A 63 3.50 -9.10 12.82
N PRO A 64 3.20 -10.23 12.13
CA PRO A 64 2.01 -11.03 12.44
C PRO A 64 2.22 -11.79 13.75
N PRO A 65 1.16 -12.34 14.37
CA PRO A 65 1.29 -13.19 15.55
C PRO A 65 2.28 -14.35 15.31
N LEU A 66 3.23 -14.52 16.23
CA LEU A 66 4.36 -15.45 16.09
C LEU A 66 4.19 -16.74 16.91
N ASN A 67 3.27 -16.74 17.86
CA ASN A 67 2.98 -17.88 18.75
C ASN A 67 1.48 -18.05 18.99
N ASP A 68 1.09 -19.18 19.57
CA ASP A 68 -0.32 -19.53 19.77
C ASP A 68 -1.06 -18.56 20.71
N ALA A 69 -0.37 -17.99 21.70
CA ALA A 69 -0.98 -17.02 22.62
C ALA A 69 -1.36 -15.73 21.89
N GLU A 70 -0.47 -15.20 21.06
CA GLU A 70 -0.73 -14.01 20.24
C GLU A 70 -1.84 -14.27 19.20
N TRP A 71 -1.86 -15.46 18.58
CA TRP A 71 -2.93 -15.84 17.67
C TRP A 71 -4.28 -15.91 18.38
N GLN A 72 -4.31 -16.43 19.61
CA GLN A 72 -5.53 -16.50 20.40
C GLN A 72 -6.02 -15.11 20.81
N GLU A 73 -5.12 -14.18 21.12
CA GLU A 73 -5.46 -12.79 21.44
C GLU A 73 -6.13 -12.08 20.26
N GLU A 74 -5.55 -12.16 19.06
CA GLU A 74 -6.15 -11.59 17.85
C GLU A 74 -7.49 -12.24 17.52
N PHE A 75 -7.60 -13.57 17.68
CA PHE A 75 -8.86 -14.26 17.46
C PHE A 75 -9.93 -13.85 18.49
N GLN A 76 -9.58 -13.68 19.77
CA GLN A 76 -10.50 -13.17 20.79
C GLN A 76 -11.00 -11.76 20.47
N ARG A 77 -10.15 -10.89 19.92
CA ARG A 77 -10.56 -9.56 19.45
C ARG A 77 -11.52 -9.67 18.27
N TYR A 78 -11.25 -10.56 17.33
CA TYR A 78 -12.16 -10.84 16.21
C TYR A 78 -13.52 -11.37 16.69
N GLN A 79 -13.56 -12.19 17.73
CA GLN A 79 -14.80 -12.70 18.31
C GLN A 79 -15.71 -11.60 18.91
N GLN A 80 -15.16 -10.41 19.18
CA GLN A 80 -15.90 -9.29 19.75
C GLN A 80 -16.60 -8.42 18.69
N ILE A 81 -16.28 -8.58 17.40
CA ILE A 81 -16.87 -7.74 16.34
C ILE A 81 -18.12 -8.38 15.73
N PRO A 82 -19.05 -7.57 15.14
CA PRO A 82 -20.29 -8.09 14.56
C PRO A 82 -20.08 -9.17 13.49
N GLN A 83 -19.01 -9.08 12.69
CA GLN A 83 -18.73 -10.07 11.64
C GLN A 83 -18.61 -11.49 12.20
N TYR A 84 -17.95 -11.67 13.36
CA TYR A 84 -17.90 -12.98 14.00
C TYR A 84 -19.25 -13.41 14.55
N ALA A 85 -19.95 -12.51 15.26
CA ALA A 85 -21.21 -12.83 15.91
C ALA A 85 -22.32 -13.24 14.92
N GLU A 86 -22.36 -12.59 13.75
CA GLU A 86 -23.46 -12.71 12.80
C GLU A 86 -23.15 -13.60 11.59
N LEU A 87 -21.91 -13.60 11.07
CA LEU A 87 -21.54 -14.36 9.87
C LEU A 87 -20.65 -15.55 10.18
N ASN A 88 -19.65 -15.37 11.05
CA ASN A 88 -18.59 -16.37 11.30
C ASN A 88 -18.72 -17.06 12.65
N LYS A 89 -19.94 -17.18 13.18
CA LYS A 89 -20.18 -17.73 14.51
C LYS A 89 -19.74 -19.19 14.57
N GLY A 90 -18.84 -19.50 15.49
CA GLY A 90 -18.26 -20.85 15.63
C GLY A 90 -17.10 -21.14 14.68
N MET A 91 -16.58 -20.13 13.97
CA MET A 91 -15.35 -20.22 13.19
C MET A 91 -14.18 -20.72 14.05
N SER A 92 -13.34 -21.61 13.50
CA SER A 92 -12.12 -22.06 14.18
C SER A 92 -10.97 -21.07 14.01
N ILE A 93 -9.94 -21.19 14.84
CA ILE A 93 -8.76 -20.32 14.74
C ILE A 93 -8.01 -20.50 13.41
N GLU A 94 -8.04 -21.70 12.82
CA GLU A 94 -7.43 -21.99 11.51
C GLU A 94 -8.14 -21.27 10.36
N ALA A 95 -9.48 -21.23 10.42
CA ALA A 95 -10.28 -20.46 9.48
C ALA A 95 -10.05 -18.95 9.66
N PHE A 96 -9.94 -18.48 10.90
CA PHE A 96 -9.55 -17.10 11.21
C PHE A 96 -8.17 -16.74 10.65
N LYS A 97 -7.15 -17.59 10.84
CA LYS A 97 -5.80 -17.39 10.26
C LYS A 97 -5.85 -17.17 8.75
N SER A 98 -6.73 -17.88 8.05
CA SER A 98 -6.89 -17.75 6.59
C SER A 98 -7.35 -16.35 6.17
N ILE A 99 -8.37 -15.79 6.83
CA ILE A 99 -8.82 -14.41 6.55
C ILE A 99 -7.79 -13.38 7.04
N PHE A 100 -7.15 -13.63 8.19
CA PHE A 100 -6.10 -12.76 8.73
C PHE A 100 -4.95 -12.58 7.73
N TRP A 101 -4.48 -13.66 7.10
CA TRP A 101 -3.36 -13.58 6.16
C TRP A 101 -3.67 -12.73 4.94
N TRP A 102 -4.88 -12.81 4.38
CA TRP A 102 -5.27 -11.95 3.27
C TRP A 102 -5.20 -10.48 3.63
N GLU A 103 -5.78 -10.11 4.77
CA GLU A 103 -5.76 -8.74 5.22
C GLU A 103 -4.35 -8.26 5.59
N TRP A 104 -3.58 -9.10 6.29
CA TRP A 104 -2.20 -8.79 6.67
C TRP A 104 -1.31 -8.58 5.43
N VAL A 105 -1.38 -9.48 4.43
CA VAL A 105 -0.61 -9.37 3.18
C VAL A 105 -1.00 -8.09 2.42
N HIS A 106 -2.30 -7.78 2.34
CA HIS A 106 -2.74 -6.53 1.71
C HIS A 106 -2.17 -5.30 2.43
N ARG A 107 -2.25 -5.29 3.76
CA ARG A 107 -1.78 -4.19 4.62
C ARG A 107 -0.26 -4.01 4.57
N ILE A 108 0.52 -5.10 4.51
CA ILE A 108 1.99 -4.99 4.40
C ILE A 108 2.42 -4.54 3.01
N LEU A 109 1.77 -5.04 1.95
CA LEU A 109 2.00 -4.56 0.58
C LEU A 109 1.70 -3.07 0.45
N ALA A 110 0.58 -2.59 1.01
CA ALA A 110 0.22 -1.17 0.99
C ALA A 110 1.30 -0.28 1.65
N ARG A 111 1.83 -0.71 2.80
CA ARG A 111 2.96 -0.02 3.45
C ARG A 111 4.23 -0.09 2.61
N GLY A 112 4.51 -1.25 2.02
CA GLY A 112 5.65 -1.49 1.14
C GLY A 112 5.66 -0.56 -0.07
N VAL A 113 4.51 -0.29 -0.69
CA VAL A 113 4.38 0.70 -1.78
C VAL A 113 4.89 2.07 -1.35
N GLY A 114 4.53 2.53 -0.15
CA GLY A 114 5.00 3.80 0.40
C GLY A 114 6.53 3.87 0.44
N VAL A 115 7.19 2.79 0.86
CA VAL A 115 8.66 2.70 0.91
C VAL A 115 9.27 2.62 -0.49
N VAL A 116 8.75 1.73 -1.34
CA VAL A 116 9.21 1.51 -2.73
C VAL A 116 9.06 2.77 -3.58
N PHE A 117 8.09 3.63 -3.27
CA PHE A 117 7.95 4.93 -3.91
C PHE A 117 8.81 6.02 -3.26
N ALA A 118 8.69 6.22 -1.95
CA ALA A 118 9.30 7.37 -1.27
C ALA A 118 10.83 7.30 -1.24
N VAL A 119 11.42 6.12 -1.00
CA VAL A 119 12.89 6.00 -0.86
C VAL A 119 13.61 6.31 -2.19
N PRO A 120 13.25 5.70 -3.34
CA PRO A 120 13.87 6.06 -4.61
C PRO A 120 13.54 7.49 -5.04
N LEU A 121 12.33 8.01 -4.73
CA LEU A 121 11.99 9.41 -5.00
C LEU A 121 12.97 10.37 -4.31
N VAL A 122 13.22 10.19 -3.00
CA VAL A 122 14.18 11.00 -2.24
C VAL A 122 15.58 10.86 -2.83
N PHE A 123 16.02 9.64 -3.14
CA PHE A 123 17.34 9.38 -3.74
C PHE A 123 17.51 10.07 -5.10
N PHE A 124 16.57 9.90 -6.03
CA PHE A 124 16.64 10.50 -7.36
C PHE A 124 16.51 12.02 -7.30
N TRP A 125 15.78 12.56 -6.33
CA TRP A 125 15.71 14.00 -6.09
C TRP A 125 17.05 14.53 -5.58
N ALA A 126 17.61 13.94 -4.52
CA ALA A 126 18.87 14.36 -3.92
C ALA A 126 20.03 14.29 -4.92
N THR A 127 20.04 13.27 -5.77
CA THR A 127 21.02 13.09 -6.85
C THR A 127 20.73 13.89 -8.13
N ARG A 128 19.70 14.75 -8.11
CA ARG A 128 19.25 15.60 -9.23
C ARG A 128 18.97 14.84 -10.53
N ARG A 129 18.54 13.58 -10.42
CA ARG A 129 18.20 12.72 -11.56
C ARG A 129 16.75 12.89 -12.04
N ILE A 130 15.92 13.59 -11.27
CA ILE A 130 14.53 13.94 -11.62
C ILE A 130 14.47 15.31 -12.29
N GLU A 131 13.84 15.37 -13.47
CA GLU A 131 13.55 16.59 -14.19
C GLU A 131 12.63 17.53 -13.41
N ARG A 132 12.83 18.84 -13.53
CA ARG A 132 12.13 19.84 -12.71
C ARG A 132 10.60 19.74 -12.83
N GLY A 133 10.08 19.45 -14.02
CA GLY A 133 8.64 19.31 -14.25
C GLY A 133 8.00 18.04 -13.67
N LEU A 134 8.80 17.00 -13.38
CA LEU A 134 8.31 15.75 -12.78
C LEU A 134 8.21 15.82 -11.26
N ARG A 135 9.01 16.66 -10.60
CA ARG A 135 9.02 16.80 -9.13
C ARG A 135 7.64 17.06 -8.53
N PRO A 136 6.88 18.10 -8.95
CA PRO A 136 5.57 18.36 -8.35
C PRO A 136 4.58 17.22 -8.59
N LYS A 137 4.67 16.53 -9.75
CA LYS A 137 3.80 15.38 -10.06
C LYS A 137 4.09 14.19 -9.13
N LEU A 138 5.37 13.84 -8.96
CA LEU A 138 5.77 12.74 -8.08
C LEU A 138 5.49 13.05 -6.60
N SER A 139 5.67 14.30 -6.17
CA SER A 139 5.23 14.74 -4.84
C SER A 139 3.73 14.63 -4.67
N GLY A 140 2.95 15.04 -5.68
CA GLY A 140 1.50 14.90 -5.68
C GLY A 140 1.07 13.44 -5.53
N ILE A 141 1.67 12.53 -6.29
CA ILE A 141 1.42 11.09 -6.18
C ILE A 141 1.76 10.56 -4.79
N LEU A 142 2.88 10.98 -4.19
CA LEU A 142 3.22 10.59 -2.80
C LEU A 142 2.15 11.04 -1.80
N LEU A 143 1.69 12.30 -1.92
CA LEU A 143 0.65 12.84 -1.04
C LEU A 143 -0.69 12.12 -1.23
N LEU A 144 -1.09 11.86 -2.48
CA LEU A 144 -2.31 11.11 -2.77
C LEU A 144 -2.20 9.66 -2.28
N GLY A 145 -1.03 9.02 -2.38
CA GLY A 145 -0.79 7.70 -1.78
C GLY A 145 -0.88 7.71 -0.25
N GLY A 146 -0.42 8.77 0.40
CA GLY A 146 -0.62 8.96 1.84
C GLY A 146 -2.11 9.12 2.20
N LEU A 147 -2.85 9.93 1.44
CA LEU A 147 -4.30 10.07 1.57
C LEU A 147 -5.02 8.74 1.34
N GLN A 148 -4.60 7.96 0.35
CA GLN A 148 -5.13 6.63 0.06
C GLN A 148 -5.03 5.71 1.29
N GLY A 149 -3.88 5.70 1.97
CA GLY A 149 -3.70 4.97 3.22
C GLY A 149 -4.63 5.45 4.34
N ALA A 150 -4.85 6.77 4.47
CA ALA A 150 -5.78 7.33 5.44
C ALA A 150 -7.25 6.94 5.15
N ILE A 151 -7.65 6.93 3.87
CA ILE A 151 -8.97 6.46 3.44
C ILE A 151 -9.11 4.95 3.70
N GLY A 152 -8.06 4.16 3.48
CA GLY A 152 -8.05 2.72 3.77
C GLY A 152 -8.30 2.43 5.26
N TRP A 153 -7.68 3.20 6.16
CA TRP A 153 -7.96 3.12 7.60
C TRP A 153 -9.41 3.48 7.92
N TRP A 154 -9.90 4.62 7.39
CA TRP A 154 -11.28 5.06 7.58
C TRP A 154 -12.30 4.04 7.07
N MET A 155 -12.00 3.35 5.96
CA MET A 155 -12.82 2.27 5.41
C MET A 155 -12.95 1.10 6.40
N VAL A 156 -11.84 0.58 6.93
CA VAL A 156 -11.86 -0.54 7.88
C VAL A 156 -12.57 -0.18 9.18
N ALA A 157 -12.32 1.02 9.73
CA ALA A 157 -12.93 1.48 10.97
C ALA A 157 -14.47 1.47 10.94
N SER A 158 -15.10 1.49 9.76
CA SER A 158 -16.57 1.42 9.64
C SER A 158 -17.18 0.06 9.97
N GLY A 159 -16.43 -1.03 9.85
CA GLY A 159 -16.93 -2.39 10.04
C GLY A 159 -16.67 -2.97 11.43
N LEU A 160 -16.17 -2.16 12.37
CA LEU A 160 -15.78 -2.67 13.70
C LEU A 160 -16.86 -2.49 14.77
N VAL A 161 -17.91 -1.70 14.52
CA VAL A 161 -18.92 -1.35 15.54
C VAL A 161 -20.33 -1.76 15.12
N ASP A 162 -20.84 -1.23 14.01
CA ASP A 162 -22.27 -1.39 13.65
C ASP A 162 -22.52 -2.27 12.41
N ARG A 163 -21.48 -2.92 11.86
CA ARG A 163 -21.57 -3.61 10.57
C ARG A 163 -20.71 -4.87 10.53
N VAL A 164 -21.14 -5.84 9.74
CA VAL A 164 -20.40 -7.10 9.46
C VAL A 164 -19.41 -6.99 8.30
N SER A 165 -19.37 -5.86 7.62
CA SER A 165 -18.47 -5.60 6.49
C SER A 165 -18.08 -4.14 6.40
N VAL A 166 -16.99 -3.85 5.69
CA VAL A 166 -16.61 -2.47 5.37
C VAL A 166 -17.73 -1.76 4.62
N SER A 167 -17.93 -0.49 4.93
CA SER A 167 -18.92 0.33 4.22
C SER A 167 -18.63 0.40 2.71
N GLN A 168 -19.65 0.11 1.90
CA GLN A 168 -19.51 0.09 0.44
C GLN A 168 -19.15 1.45 -0.14
N TYR A 169 -19.67 2.56 0.42
CA TYR A 169 -19.28 3.89 -0.06
C TYR A 169 -17.83 4.22 0.30
N ARG A 170 -17.33 3.79 1.48
CA ARG A 170 -15.92 4.02 1.87
C ARG A 170 -14.98 3.20 0.99
N LEU A 171 -15.37 1.96 0.67
CA LEU A 171 -14.66 1.11 -0.28
C LEU A 171 -14.65 1.71 -1.69
N ALA A 172 -15.79 2.23 -2.16
CA ALA A 172 -15.88 2.89 -3.45
C ALA A 172 -15.02 4.16 -3.51
N THR A 173 -15.00 4.97 -2.44
CA THR A 173 -14.10 6.13 -2.32
C THR A 173 -12.64 5.70 -2.39
N HIS A 174 -12.26 4.66 -1.63
CA HIS A 174 -10.91 4.13 -1.63
C HIS A 174 -10.49 3.63 -3.03
N LEU A 175 -11.31 2.82 -3.69
CA LEU A 175 -11.01 2.30 -5.01
C LEU A 175 -10.97 3.40 -6.09
N THR A 176 -11.91 4.35 -6.05
CA THR A 176 -11.95 5.47 -6.99
C THR A 176 -10.71 6.35 -6.87
N LEU A 177 -10.29 6.66 -5.63
CA LEU A 177 -9.06 7.42 -5.43
C LEU A 177 -7.83 6.60 -5.88
N ALA A 178 -7.78 5.30 -5.60
CA ALA A 178 -6.70 4.43 -6.09
C ALA A 178 -6.59 4.44 -7.63
N ALA A 179 -7.72 4.47 -8.34
CA ALA A 179 -7.75 4.49 -9.80
C ALA A 179 -7.36 5.85 -10.39
N LEU A 180 -7.53 6.93 -9.62
CA LEU A 180 -7.11 8.28 -10.02
C LEU A 180 -5.59 8.47 -9.91
N ILE A 181 -4.97 7.81 -8.94
CA ILE A 181 -3.52 7.86 -8.65
C ILE A 181 -2.73 7.09 -9.71
#